data_AF-A7VNE5-F1
#
_entry.id   AF-A7VNE5-F1
#
_cell.length_a   1.000
_cell.length_b   1.000
_cell.length_c   1.000
_cell.angle_alpha   90.00
_cell.angle_beta   90.00
_cell.angle_gamma   90.00
#
_symmetry.space_group_name_H-M   'P 1'
#
loop_
_entity.id
_entity.type
_entity.pdbx_description
1 polymer ?
#
loop_
_entity_poly.entity_id
_entity_poly.type
_entity_poly.pdbx_seq_one_letter_code
_entity_poly.pdbx_strand_id
1 'polypeptide(L)'
;MSFSSDTKRELSALKPNGASEDALSLRRLFLEKGTMTNPARDYHMEFACASLEEAQALCSFLEYLPELSVTPGVTKRKGQYVVYVKGSEQITDLLAFIGANKAAMEFMQVKMVKEVRNYVNRTTNFETANIGKTASAAAGQLEAIRKIQQVRGLASLPEELRELAELRLENPEFSLRELGESLTPPITRSGVNHRMNRLLQIADEIFP
;
A
#
# COMPACT_ATOMS: atom_id res chain seq x y z
N MET A 1 -22.60 -17.24 0.86
CA MET A 1 -23.20 -16.39 1.92
C MET A 1 -22.32 -15.18 2.09
N SER A 2 -22.88 -14.03 2.48
CA SER A 2 -22.09 -12.82 2.74
C SER A 2 -21.51 -12.89 4.15
N PHE A 3 -20.36 -12.25 4.37
CA PHE A 3 -19.72 -12.20 5.69
C PHE A 3 -20.69 -11.72 6.77
N SER A 4 -21.50 -10.69 6.45
CA SER A 4 -22.58 -10.21 7.31
C SER A 4 -23.63 -11.27 7.65
N SER A 5 -24.07 -12.10 6.68
CA SER A 5 -25.04 -13.16 6.96
C SER A 5 -24.50 -14.27 7.86
N ASP A 6 -23.21 -14.59 7.73
CA ASP A 6 -22.56 -15.60 8.57
C ASP A 6 -22.38 -15.08 10.00
N THR A 7 -21.99 -13.81 10.17
CA THR A 7 -21.97 -13.13 11.48
C THR A 7 -23.34 -13.12 12.15
N LYS A 8 -24.41 -12.81 11.41
CA LYS A 8 -25.77 -12.82 11.99
C LYS A 8 -26.17 -14.22 12.45
N ARG A 9 -25.83 -15.26 11.67
CA ARG A 9 -26.11 -16.66 12.06
C ARG A 9 -25.36 -17.06 13.32
N GLU A 10 -24.10 -16.69 13.45
CA GLU A 10 -23.32 -16.88 14.68
C GLU A 10 -24.05 -16.25 15.87
N LEU A 11 -24.35 -14.95 15.78
CA LEU A 11 -24.98 -14.20 16.85
C LEU A 11 -26.35 -14.74 17.26
N SER A 12 -27.17 -15.17 16.30
CA SER A 12 -28.48 -15.76 16.57
C SER A 12 -28.41 -17.09 17.32
N ALA A 13 -27.29 -17.81 17.26
CA ALA A 13 -27.09 -19.09 17.95
C ALA A 13 -26.58 -18.93 19.40
N LEU A 14 -26.16 -17.72 19.80
CA LEU A 14 -25.56 -17.47 21.11
C LEU A 14 -26.61 -17.32 22.21
N LYS A 15 -26.34 -17.93 23.37
CA LYS A 15 -27.04 -17.60 24.61
C LYS A 15 -26.48 -16.28 25.19
N PRO A 16 -27.31 -15.46 25.87
CA PRO A 16 -26.89 -14.16 26.40
C PRO A 16 -25.99 -14.23 27.66
N ASN A 17 -25.61 -15.42 28.12
CA ASN A 17 -24.94 -15.61 29.41
C ASN A 17 -23.60 -14.88 29.48
N GLY A 18 -23.44 -13.99 30.47
CA GLY A 18 -22.18 -13.29 30.76
C GLY A 18 -21.89 -12.04 29.92
N ALA A 19 -22.79 -11.65 29.01
CA ALA A 19 -22.66 -10.40 28.25
C ALA A 19 -23.29 -9.22 29.01
N SER A 20 -22.70 -8.02 28.87
CA SER A 20 -23.30 -6.78 29.40
C SER A 20 -24.60 -6.43 28.66
N GLU A 21 -25.45 -5.62 29.30
CA GLU A 21 -26.68 -5.14 28.66
C GLU A 21 -26.39 -4.33 27.39
N ASP A 22 -25.31 -3.56 27.39
CA ASP A 22 -24.86 -2.80 26.24
C ASP A 22 -24.44 -3.71 25.07
N ALA A 23 -23.68 -4.77 25.35
CA ALA A 23 -23.29 -5.77 24.37
C ALA A 23 -24.51 -6.48 23.77
N LEU A 24 -25.50 -6.82 24.59
CA LEU A 24 -26.74 -7.43 24.13
C LEU A 24 -27.60 -6.45 23.30
N SER A 25 -27.65 -5.18 23.69
CA SER A 25 -28.37 -4.14 22.96
C SER A 25 -27.75 -3.88 21.59
N LEU A 26 -26.42 -3.74 21.53
CA LEU A 26 -25.70 -3.58 20.28
C LEU A 26 -25.78 -4.83 19.39
N ARG A 27 -25.73 -6.03 19.98
CA ARG A 27 -25.97 -7.30 19.26
C ARG A 27 -27.34 -7.29 18.57
N ARG A 28 -28.40 -6.90 19.29
CA ARG A 28 -29.76 -6.81 18.73
C ARG A 28 -29.82 -5.81 17.59
N LEU A 29 -29.24 -4.63 17.78
CA LEU A 29 -29.13 -3.61 16.72
C LEU A 29 -28.40 -4.13 15.49
N PHE A 30 -27.31 -4.88 15.65
CA PHE A 30 -26.59 -5.47 14.52
C PHE A 30 -27.42 -6.55 13.80
N LEU A 31 -28.12 -7.41 14.54
CA LEU A 31 -28.99 -8.42 13.95
C LEU A 31 -30.11 -7.80 13.10
N GLU A 32 -30.76 -6.76 13.63
CA GLU A 32 -31.89 -6.10 12.98
C GLU A 32 -31.47 -5.18 11.82
N LYS A 33 -30.50 -4.30 12.08
CA LYS A 33 -30.18 -3.14 11.24
C LYS A 33 -28.74 -3.14 10.74
N GLY A 34 -27.89 -3.99 11.32
CA GLY A 34 -26.47 -4.06 10.99
C GLY A 34 -26.19 -4.81 9.69
N THR A 35 -25.19 -4.33 8.96
CA THR A 35 -24.56 -5.02 7.84
C THR A 35 -23.05 -4.78 7.87
N MET A 36 -22.31 -5.65 7.20
CA MET A 36 -20.86 -5.55 7.13
C MET A 36 -20.37 -5.96 5.75
N THR A 37 -19.45 -5.16 5.21
CA THR A 37 -18.77 -5.47 3.97
C THR A 37 -17.79 -6.62 4.20
N ASN A 38 -17.62 -7.49 3.19
CA ASN A 38 -16.61 -8.53 3.28
C ASN A 38 -15.22 -7.87 3.44
N PRO A 39 -14.43 -8.23 4.48
CA PRO A 39 -13.12 -7.61 4.76
C PRO A 39 -12.13 -7.70 3.60
N ALA A 40 -12.28 -8.69 2.71
CA ALA A 40 -11.48 -8.79 1.50
C ALA A 40 -11.67 -7.58 0.57
N ARG A 41 -12.85 -6.95 0.59
CA ARG A 41 -13.18 -5.74 -0.17
C ARG A 41 -12.83 -4.48 0.62
N ASP A 42 -13.53 -4.25 1.72
CA ASP A 42 -13.40 -3.02 2.52
C ASP A 42 -13.72 -3.28 4.00
N TYR A 43 -13.24 -2.41 4.88
CA TYR A 43 -13.46 -2.46 6.33
C TYR A 43 -14.56 -1.48 6.69
N HIS A 44 -15.81 -1.94 6.53
CA HIS A 44 -16.98 -1.09 6.68
C HIS A 44 -18.14 -1.88 7.30
N MET A 45 -18.62 -1.39 8.44
CA MET A 45 -19.84 -1.84 9.12
C MET A 45 -20.87 -0.71 9.10
N GLU A 46 -22.13 -1.04 8.85
CA GLU A 46 -23.23 -0.07 8.70
C GLU A 46 -24.45 -0.49 9.52
N PHE A 47 -25.19 0.48 10.05
CA PHE A 47 -26.48 0.32 10.71
C PHE A 47 -27.49 1.26 10.05
N ALA A 48 -28.58 0.70 9.52
CA ALA A 48 -29.65 1.49 8.94
C ALA A 48 -30.49 2.18 10.04
N CYS A 49 -30.80 3.46 9.86
CA CYS A 49 -31.61 4.26 10.78
C CYS A 49 -32.79 4.91 10.03
N ALA A 50 -33.94 4.99 10.69
CA ALA A 50 -35.16 5.56 10.14
C ALA A 50 -35.14 7.10 10.14
N SER A 51 -34.42 7.72 11.08
CA SER A 51 -34.29 9.17 11.21
C SER A 51 -32.86 9.61 11.53
N LEU A 52 -32.59 10.91 11.37
CA LEU A 52 -31.32 11.50 11.79
C LEU A 52 -31.14 11.42 13.31
N GLU A 53 -32.21 11.61 14.07
CA GLU A 53 -32.23 11.53 15.53
C GLU A 53 -31.82 10.12 16.01
N GLU A 54 -32.36 9.07 15.39
CA GLU A 54 -31.95 7.69 15.68
C GLU A 54 -30.47 7.45 15.34
N ALA A 55 -30.00 7.97 14.22
CA ALA A 55 -28.60 7.86 13.83
C ALA A 55 -27.65 8.57 14.82
N GLN A 56 -28.03 9.77 15.27
CA GLN A 56 -27.26 10.53 16.26
C GLN A 56 -27.25 9.83 17.63
N ALA A 57 -28.40 9.30 18.07
CA ALA A 57 -28.49 8.53 19.31
C ALA A 57 -27.61 7.28 19.28
N LEU A 58 -27.58 6.57 18.14
CA LEU A 58 -26.70 5.41 17.96
C LEU A 58 -25.21 5.81 17.95
N CYS A 59 -24.84 6.92 17.31
CA CYS A 59 -23.48 7.45 17.38
C CYS A 59 -23.06 7.73 18.83
N SER A 60 -23.89 8.47 19.58
CA SER A 60 -23.59 8.77 20.99
C SER A 60 -23.53 7.52 21.86
N PHE A 61 -24.38 6.52 21.60
CA PHE A 61 -24.29 5.23 22.28
C PHE A 61 -22.96 4.54 21.99
N LEU A 62 -22.53 4.43 20.73
CA LEU A 62 -21.27 3.79 20.35
C LEU A 62 -20.03 4.51 20.92
N GLU A 63 -20.05 5.84 20.96
CA GLU A 63 -18.97 6.68 21.50
C GLU A 63 -18.88 6.62 23.03
N TYR A 64 -19.99 6.30 23.70
CA TYR A 64 -20.05 6.23 25.17
C TYR A 64 -19.52 4.90 25.74
N LEU A 65 -19.46 3.84 24.94
CA LEU A 65 -19.02 2.51 25.39
C LEU A 65 -17.51 2.51 25.70
N PRO A 66 -17.10 2.42 26.98
CA PRO A 66 -15.70 2.60 27.37
C PRO A 66 -14.79 1.45 26.89
N GLU A 67 -15.35 0.27 26.63
CA GLU A 67 -14.64 -0.89 26.08
C GLU A 67 -14.33 -0.75 24.58
N LEU A 68 -14.92 0.25 23.91
CA LEU A 68 -14.87 0.42 22.46
C LEU A 68 -14.30 1.78 22.08
N SER A 69 -13.18 1.77 21.35
CA SER A 69 -12.62 2.98 20.75
C SER A 69 -13.20 3.24 19.35
N VAL A 70 -14.52 3.41 19.27
CA VAL A 70 -15.25 3.52 17.99
C VAL A 70 -15.48 4.99 17.63
N THR A 71 -15.24 5.34 16.36
CA THR A 71 -15.53 6.66 15.80
C THR A 71 -16.59 6.55 14.71
N PRO A 72 -17.88 6.54 15.08
CA PRO A 72 -18.97 6.34 14.14
C PRO A 72 -19.19 7.59 13.30
N GLY A 73 -19.58 7.41 12.03
CA GLY A 73 -20.01 8.50 11.16
C GLY A 73 -21.47 8.33 10.75
N VAL A 74 -22.15 9.44 10.44
CA VAL A 74 -23.51 9.42 9.87
C VAL A 74 -23.45 9.82 8.40
N THR A 75 -24.18 9.09 7.56
CA THR A 75 -24.42 9.48 6.18
C THR A 75 -25.89 9.29 5.79
N LYS A 76 -26.33 9.98 4.74
CA LYS A 76 -27.67 9.80 4.16
C LYS A 76 -27.52 9.21 2.77
N ARG A 77 -28.06 8.01 2.55
CA ARG A 77 -27.99 7.28 1.27
C ARG A 77 -29.37 6.83 0.84
N LYS A 78 -29.77 7.17 -0.39
CA LYS A 78 -31.09 6.83 -0.97
C LYS A 78 -32.28 7.18 -0.05
N GLY A 79 -32.18 8.30 0.66
CA GLY A 79 -33.22 8.76 1.58
C GLY A 79 -33.17 8.17 2.99
N GLN A 80 -32.34 7.15 3.25
CA GLN A 80 -32.17 6.54 4.57
C GLN A 80 -30.91 7.07 5.27
N TYR A 81 -30.96 7.18 6.60
CA TYR A 81 -29.79 7.49 7.41
C TYR A 81 -29.04 6.21 7.73
N VAL A 82 -27.72 6.28 7.73
CA VAL A 82 -26.84 5.14 8.02
C VAL A 82 -25.76 5.61 8.98
N VAL A 83 -25.63 4.92 10.11
CA VAL A 83 -24.45 5.01 10.96
C VAL A 83 -23.43 4.01 10.46
N TYR A 84 -22.19 4.43 10.29
CA TYR A 84 -21.13 3.55 9.83
C TYR A 84 -19.91 3.61 10.73
N VAL A 85 -19.20 2.48 10.79
CA VAL A 85 -17.89 2.35 11.43
C VAL A 85 -16.91 1.86 10.38
N LYS A 86 -15.75 2.52 10.33
CA LYS A 86 -14.66 2.18 9.41
C LYS A 86 -13.42 1.77 10.18
N GLY A 87 -12.60 0.96 9.52
CA GLY A 87 -11.33 0.53 10.07
C GLY A 87 -11.42 -0.85 10.70
N SER A 88 -10.37 -1.64 10.50
CA SER A 88 -10.38 -3.05 10.88
C SER A 88 -10.43 -3.27 12.38
N GLU A 89 -9.78 -2.41 13.16
CA GLU A 89 -9.63 -2.55 14.60
C GLU A 89 -10.99 -2.33 15.29
N GLN A 90 -11.58 -1.16 15.07
CA GLN A 90 -12.91 -0.81 15.58
C GLN A 90 -13.97 -1.87 15.24
N ILE A 91 -13.96 -2.37 14.00
CA ILE A 91 -14.90 -3.42 13.56
C ILE A 91 -14.63 -4.75 14.28
N THR A 92 -13.37 -5.12 14.47
CA THR A 92 -13.01 -6.36 15.18
C THR A 92 -13.41 -6.28 16.65
N ASP A 93 -13.16 -5.14 17.29
CA ASP A 93 -13.52 -4.90 18.69
C ASP A 93 -15.04 -4.92 18.88
N LEU A 94 -15.79 -4.27 17.96
CA LEU A 94 -17.25 -4.33 17.94
C LEU A 94 -17.77 -5.77 17.83
N LEU A 95 -17.21 -6.57 16.92
CA LEU A 95 -17.59 -7.97 16.74
C LEU A 95 -17.32 -8.79 18.01
N ALA A 96 -16.16 -8.62 18.63
CA ALA A 96 -15.81 -9.27 19.89
C ALA A 96 -16.74 -8.85 21.03
N PHE A 97 -17.02 -7.55 21.14
CA PHE A 97 -17.90 -6.98 22.17
C PHE A 97 -19.33 -7.54 22.09
N ILE A 98 -19.89 -7.66 20.88
CA ILE A 98 -21.21 -8.27 20.69
C ILE A 98 -21.17 -9.81 20.73
N GLY A 99 -20.00 -10.43 20.91
CA GLY A 99 -19.81 -11.87 21.05
C GLY A 99 -19.68 -12.66 19.74
N ALA A 100 -19.54 -11.98 18.61
CA ALA A 100 -19.26 -12.60 17.30
C ALA A 100 -17.78 -12.94 17.16
N ASN A 101 -17.24 -13.75 18.08
CA ASN A 101 -15.82 -14.06 18.18
C ASN A 101 -15.29 -14.80 16.96
N LYS A 102 -16.09 -15.69 16.37
CA LYS A 102 -15.68 -16.40 15.15
C LYS A 102 -15.57 -15.43 13.98
N ALA A 103 -16.57 -14.57 13.79
CA ALA A 103 -16.50 -13.51 12.78
C ALA A 103 -15.30 -12.58 13.02
N ALA A 104 -15.02 -12.18 14.26
CA ALA A 104 -13.85 -11.35 14.58
C ALA A 104 -12.53 -12.04 14.17
N MET A 105 -12.38 -13.34 14.47
CA MET A 105 -11.21 -14.13 14.06
C MET A 105 -11.08 -14.24 12.54
N GLU A 106 -12.17 -14.55 11.84
CA GLU A 106 -12.17 -14.63 10.37
C GLU A 106 -11.84 -13.27 9.74
N PHE A 107 -12.35 -12.16 10.32
CA PHE A 107 -12.04 -10.81 9.88
C PHE A 107 -10.55 -10.51 9.98
N MET A 108 -9.93 -10.83 11.13
CA MET A 108 -8.48 -10.66 11.34
C MET A 108 -7.65 -11.50 10.37
N GLN A 109 -8.06 -12.75 10.11
CA GLN A 109 -7.36 -13.62 9.16
C GLN A 109 -7.37 -13.02 7.75
N VAL A 110 -8.52 -12.53 7.29
CA VAL A 110 -8.63 -11.90 5.96
C VAL A 110 -7.80 -10.61 5.90
N LYS A 111 -7.82 -9.79 6.96
CA LYS A 111 -6.98 -8.58 7.07
C LYS A 111 -5.49 -8.92 6.90
N MET A 112 -5.00 -9.91 7.64
CA MET A 112 -3.59 -10.32 7.61
C MET A 112 -3.14 -10.72 6.21
N VAL A 113 -3.92 -11.55 5.51
CA VAL A 113 -3.62 -11.96 4.14
C VAL A 113 -3.60 -10.76 3.18
N LYS A 114 -4.53 -9.82 3.33
CA LYS A 114 -4.59 -8.59 2.53
C LYS A 114 -3.38 -7.70 2.76
N GLU A 115 -2.93 -7.54 4.00
CA GLU A 115 -1.74 -6.76 4.35
C GLU A 115 -0.46 -7.36 3.77
N VAL A 116 -0.26 -8.67 3.89
CA VAL A 116 0.88 -9.38 3.28
C VAL A 116 0.87 -9.19 1.76
N ARG A 117 -0.28 -9.38 1.10
CA ARG A 117 -0.40 -9.21 -0.35
C ARG A 117 -0.09 -7.78 -0.79
N ASN A 118 -0.61 -6.79 -0.07
CA ASN A 118 -0.36 -5.37 -0.36
C ASN A 118 1.11 -5.00 -0.17
N TYR A 119 1.74 -5.53 0.88
CA TYR A 119 3.17 -5.36 1.10
C TYR A 119 3.98 -5.93 -0.06
N VAL A 120 3.72 -7.19 -0.44
CA VAL A 120 4.41 -7.84 -1.58
C VAL A 120 4.23 -7.02 -2.86
N ASN A 121 3.00 -6.66 -3.21
CA ASN A 121 2.72 -5.86 -4.42
C ASN A 121 3.46 -4.53 -4.43
N ARG A 122 3.53 -3.84 -3.28
CA ARG A 122 4.25 -2.57 -3.17
C ARG A 122 5.75 -2.76 -3.33
N THR A 123 6.32 -3.79 -2.71
CA THR A 123 7.74 -4.13 -2.83
C THR A 123 8.11 -4.51 -4.26
N THR A 124 7.36 -5.41 -4.90
CA THR A 124 7.62 -5.83 -6.28
C THR A 124 7.46 -4.68 -7.28
N ASN A 125 6.46 -3.80 -7.08
CA ASN A 125 6.30 -2.61 -7.92
C ASN A 125 7.47 -1.64 -7.76
N PHE A 126 7.96 -1.45 -6.54
CA PHE A 126 9.12 -0.61 -6.27
C PHE A 126 10.40 -1.17 -6.92
N GLU A 127 10.65 -2.47 -6.78
CA GLU A 127 11.79 -3.16 -7.42
C GLU A 127 11.71 -3.07 -8.93
N THR A 128 10.55 -3.38 -9.52
CA THR A 128 10.32 -3.33 -10.98
C THR A 128 10.54 -1.91 -11.53
N ALA A 129 10.01 -0.89 -10.84
CA ALA A 129 10.20 0.50 -11.25
C ALA A 129 11.67 0.94 -11.18
N ASN A 130 12.42 0.47 -10.18
CA ASN A 130 13.84 0.77 -10.06
C ASN A 130 14.69 0.05 -11.12
N ILE A 131 14.38 -1.21 -11.41
CA ILE A 131 15.03 -1.98 -12.49
C ILE A 131 14.79 -1.28 -13.84
N GLY A 132 13.55 -0.91 -14.16
CA GLY A 132 13.20 -0.23 -15.41
C GLY A 132 13.93 1.10 -15.59
N LYS A 133 13.97 1.95 -14.55
CA LYS A 133 14.72 3.22 -14.60
C LYS A 133 16.22 3.01 -14.78
N THR A 134 16.78 2.01 -14.11
CA THR A 134 18.21 1.69 -14.19
C THR A 134 18.57 1.18 -15.58
N ALA A 135 17.77 0.26 -16.14
CA ALA A 135 17.96 -0.27 -17.49
C ALA A 135 17.81 0.81 -18.58
N SER A 136 16.84 1.72 -18.44
CA SER A 136 16.68 2.85 -19.38
C SER A 136 17.85 3.83 -19.31
N ALA A 137 18.33 4.17 -18.11
CA ALA A 137 19.50 5.03 -17.94
C ALA A 137 20.76 4.37 -18.53
N ALA A 138 20.95 3.09 -18.25
CA ALA A 138 22.01 2.26 -18.80
C ALA A 138 22.04 2.28 -20.33
N ALA A 139 20.87 2.15 -20.98
CA ALA A 139 20.73 2.19 -22.43
C ALA A 139 21.10 3.58 -22.99
N GLY A 140 20.60 4.67 -22.40
CA GLY A 140 20.93 6.03 -22.83
C GLY A 140 22.43 6.36 -22.69
N GLN A 141 23.08 5.86 -21.64
CA GLN A 141 24.53 6.00 -21.47
C GLN A 141 25.31 5.30 -22.58
N LEU A 142 24.94 4.06 -22.92
CA LEU A 142 25.58 3.29 -23.99
C LEU A 142 25.40 3.97 -25.36
N GLU A 143 24.21 4.50 -25.62
CA GLU A 143 23.90 5.23 -26.86
C GLU A 143 24.76 6.49 -26.98
N ALA A 144 24.82 7.30 -25.92
CA ALA A 144 25.64 8.50 -25.88
C ALA A 144 27.14 8.21 -26.08
N ILE A 145 27.65 7.17 -25.42
CA ILE A 145 29.06 6.76 -25.57
C ILE A 145 29.35 6.30 -27.00
N ARG A 146 28.48 5.46 -27.60
CA ARG A 146 28.63 5.00 -29.00
C ARG A 146 28.60 6.18 -29.98
N LYS A 147 27.75 7.18 -29.73
CA LYS A 147 27.68 8.40 -30.54
C LYS A 147 29.00 9.19 -30.48
N ILE A 148 29.56 9.40 -29.29
CA ILE A 148 30.88 10.04 -29.13
C ILE A 148 31.95 9.25 -29.89
N GLN A 149 31.97 7.93 -29.71
CA GLN A 149 32.91 7.03 -30.38
C GLN A 149 32.87 7.16 -31.90
N GLN A 150 31.67 7.25 -32.49
CA GLN A 150 31.49 7.36 -33.94
C GLN A 150 31.90 8.72 -34.51
N VAL A 151 31.59 9.82 -33.80
CA VAL A 151 31.78 11.17 -34.35
C VAL A 151 33.17 11.74 -34.08
N ARG A 152 33.69 11.57 -32.87
CA ARG A 152 34.98 12.16 -32.45
C ARG A 152 36.02 11.12 -32.02
N GLY A 153 35.60 9.89 -31.78
CA GLY A 153 36.43 8.84 -31.20
C GLY A 153 36.56 9.01 -29.68
N LEU A 154 36.60 7.89 -28.93
CA LEU A 154 36.72 7.96 -27.47
C LEU A 154 38.06 8.56 -27.01
N ALA A 155 39.10 8.50 -27.86
CA ALA A 155 40.39 9.14 -27.60
C ALA A 155 40.33 10.66 -27.52
N SER A 156 39.25 11.30 -27.99
CA SER A 156 39.05 12.75 -27.84
C SER A 156 38.59 13.16 -26.42
N LEU A 157 38.17 12.20 -25.60
CA LEU A 157 37.70 12.45 -24.24
C LEU A 157 38.88 12.61 -23.28
N PRO A 158 38.72 13.39 -22.19
CA PRO A 158 39.63 13.32 -21.05
C PRO A 158 39.80 11.88 -20.56
N GLU A 159 41.00 11.52 -20.12
CA GLU A 159 41.37 10.14 -19.76
C GLU A 159 40.36 9.47 -18.81
N GLU A 160 39.96 10.17 -17.75
CA GLU A 160 38.98 9.69 -16.77
C GLU A 160 37.59 9.39 -17.34
N LEU A 161 37.19 10.10 -18.40
CA LEU A 161 35.90 9.89 -19.07
C LEU A 161 36.00 8.79 -20.13
N ARG A 162 37.14 8.71 -20.81
CA ARG A 162 37.43 7.64 -21.77
C ARG A 162 37.44 6.28 -21.08
N GLU A 163 38.18 6.14 -19.98
CA GLU A 163 38.27 4.89 -19.21
C GLU A 163 36.88 4.43 -18.76
N LEU A 164 36.05 5.34 -18.24
CA LEU A 164 34.68 5.02 -17.85
C LEU A 164 33.80 4.65 -19.06
N ALA A 165 33.96 5.33 -20.19
CA ALA A 165 33.19 5.07 -21.40
C ALA A 165 33.50 3.68 -21.99
N GLU A 166 34.78 3.31 -22.05
CA GLU A 166 35.25 1.99 -22.47
C GLU A 166 34.72 0.91 -21.53
N LEU A 167 34.91 1.09 -20.22
CA LEU A 167 34.42 0.15 -19.21
C LEU A 167 32.90 -0.05 -19.26
N ARG A 168 32.14 1.01 -19.54
CA ARG A 168 30.69 0.95 -19.71
C ARG A 168 30.26 0.17 -20.96
N LEU A 169 30.99 0.31 -22.07
CA LEU A 169 30.72 -0.44 -23.30
C LEU A 169 31.05 -1.93 -23.14
N GLU A 170 32.13 -2.23 -22.43
CA GLU A 170 32.57 -3.61 -22.14
C GLU A 170 31.63 -4.32 -21.16
N ASN A 171 31.05 -3.57 -20.22
CA ASN A 171 30.16 -4.11 -19.18
C ASN A 171 28.80 -3.38 -19.16
N PRO A 172 27.94 -3.56 -20.19
CA PRO A 172 26.63 -2.91 -20.30
C PRO A 172 25.70 -3.13 -19.10
N GLU A 173 25.79 -4.29 -18.48
CA GLU A 173 24.96 -4.75 -17.36
C GLU A 173 25.44 -4.27 -15.99
N PHE A 174 26.68 -3.78 -15.88
CA PHE A 174 27.20 -3.32 -14.59
C PHE A 174 26.38 -2.15 -14.08
N SER A 175 26.14 -2.13 -12.77
CA SER A 175 25.64 -0.96 -12.08
C SER A 175 26.71 0.14 -12.05
N LEU A 176 26.29 1.39 -11.80
CA LEU A 176 27.23 2.50 -11.58
C LEU A 176 28.20 2.24 -10.41
N ARG A 177 27.85 1.36 -9.48
CA ARG A 177 28.72 0.98 -8.38
C ARG A 177 29.82 0.02 -8.86
N GLU A 178 29.44 -1.03 -9.58
CA GLU A 178 30.39 -2.02 -10.12
C GLU A 178 31.37 -1.33 -11.10
N LEU A 179 30.89 -0.43 -11.96
CA LEU A 179 31.78 0.39 -12.80
C LEU A 179 32.78 1.20 -11.97
N GLY A 180 32.35 1.77 -10.84
CA GLY A 180 33.23 2.56 -9.97
C GLY A 180 34.27 1.71 -9.25
N GLU A 181 33.91 0.49 -8.87
CA GLU A 181 34.79 -0.49 -8.23
C GLU A 181 35.81 -1.08 -9.23
N SER A 182 35.48 -1.13 -10.53
CA SER A 182 36.38 -1.60 -11.59
C SER A 182 37.37 -0.55 -12.13
N LEU A 183 37.21 0.73 -11.77
CA LEU A 183 38.16 1.80 -12.12
C LEU A 183 39.41 1.77 -11.22
N THR A 184 40.53 2.29 -11.73
CA THR A 184 41.78 2.40 -10.94
C THR A 184 42.31 3.84 -10.96
N PRO A 185 42.21 4.61 -9.86
CA PRO A 185 41.67 4.22 -8.55
C PRO A 185 40.13 4.09 -8.55
N PRO A 186 39.57 3.24 -7.67
CA PRO A 186 38.13 3.08 -7.59
C PRO A 186 37.46 4.34 -7.08
N ILE A 187 36.26 4.61 -7.58
CA ILE A 187 35.46 5.78 -7.21
C ILE A 187 34.06 5.38 -6.74
N THR A 188 33.41 6.27 -5.99
CA THR A 188 32.05 6.01 -5.49
C THR A 188 31.02 6.02 -6.63
N ARG A 189 29.88 5.36 -6.41
CA ARG A 189 28.71 5.40 -7.31
C ARG A 189 28.36 6.83 -7.77
N SER A 190 28.40 7.80 -6.84
CA SER A 190 28.11 9.21 -7.18
C SER A 190 29.19 9.81 -8.08
N GLY A 191 30.46 9.48 -7.86
CA GLY A 191 31.56 9.89 -8.74
C GLY A 191 31.39 9.39 -10.18
N VAL A 192 31.03 8.10 -10.33
CA VAL A 192 30.71 7.51 -11.65
C VAL A 192 29.54 8.24 -12.28
N ASN A 193 28.46 8.48 -11.52
CA ASN A 193 27.28 9.18 -12.01
C ASN A 193 27.62 10.59 -12.53
N HIS A 194 28.48 11.34 -11.83
CA HIS A 194 28.94 12.64 -12.28
C HIS A 194 29.71 12.56 -13.60
N ARG A 195 30.66 11.61 -13.72
CA ARG A 195 31.40 11.40 -14.98
C ARG A 195 30.49 10.99 -16.13
N MET A 196 29.51 10.13 -15.85
CA MET A 196 28.53 9.68 -16.84
C MET A 196 27.62 10.81 -17.33
N ASN A 197 27.18 11.71 -16.43
CA ASN A 197 26.45 12.91 -16.83
C ASN A 197 27.27 13.83 -17.74
N ARG A 198 28.59 13.91 -17.54
CA ARG A 198 29.47 14.66 -18.46
C ARG A 198 29.56 13.99 -19.83
N LEU A 199 29.62 12.66 -19.89
CA LEU A 199 29.56 11.94 -21.17
C LEU A 199 28.24 12.21 -21.90
N LEU A 200 27.11 12.19 -21.20
CA LEU A 200 25.81 12.55 -21.78
C LEU A 200 25.80 13.98 -22.34
N GLN A 201 26.30 14.96 -21.57
CA GLN A 201 26.41 16.36 -22.02
C GLN A 201 27.27 16.50 -23.27
N ILE A 202 28.41 15.82 -23.33
CA ILE A 202 29.29 15.82 -24.51
C ILE A 202 28.56 15.21 -25.71
N ALA A 203 27.79 14.13 -25.52
CA ALA A 203 27.03 13.51 -26.60
C ALA A 203 25.90 14.40 -27.13
N ASP A 204 25.27 15.21 -26.27
CA ASP A 204 24.25 16.20 -26.63
C ASP A 204 24.88 17.38 -27.40
N GLU A 205 26.04 17.89 -26.97
CA GLU A 205 26.75 18.97 -27.67
C GLU A 205 27.18 18.59 -29.11
N ILE A 206 27.42 17.30 -29.36
CA ILE A 206 27.81 16.81 -30.68
C ILE A 206 26.63 16.84 -31.67
N PHE A 207 25.39 16.80 -31.19
CA PHE A 207 24.17 16.81 -31.99
C PHE A 207 23.00 17.31 -31.11
N PRO A 208 22.67 18.62 -31.19
CA PRO A 208 21.56 19.22 -30.45
C PRO A 208 20.19 18.80 -30.98
#